data_AF-A0A6A4GM44-F1
#
_entry.id   AF-A0A6A4GM44-F1
#
_cell.length_a   1.000
_cell.length_b   1.000
_cell.length_c   1.000
_cell.angle_alpha   90.00
_cell.angle_beta   90.00
_cell.angle_gamma   90.00
#
_symmetry.space_group_name_H-M   'P 1'
#
loop_
_entity.id
_entity.type
_entity.pdbx_description
1 polymer ?
#
loop_
_entity_poly.entity_id
_entity_poly.type
_entity_poly.pdbx_seq_one_letter_code
_entity_poly.pdbx_strand_id
1 'polypeptide(L)'
;MRSLSFRVLILGRANAGKTSILEHIAGESREAALVYRDGKLLSPNRGEHDINEEIRFRSCPGFVFHDSRGLEAGDSNDLKTLYEFVQGRSTGGKLKTQLHMIW
;
A
#
# COMPACT_ATOMS: atom_id res chain seq x y z
N MET A 1 18.88 3.88 14.35
CA MET A 1 17.62 4.43 14.89
C MET A 1 16.47 3.56 14.43
N ARG A 2 15.49 3.27 15.30
CA ARG A 2 14.22 2.64 14.86
C ARG A 2 13.46 3.71 14.06
N SER A 3 13.36 3.54 12.74
CA SER A 3 12.49 4.40 11.93
C SER A 3 11.05 3.93 12.08
N LEU A 4 10.21 4.77 12.68
CA LEU A 4 8.76 4.59 12.68
C LEU A 4 8.22 5.20 11.39
N SER A 5 7.30 4.49 10.72
CA SER A 5 6.67 4.96 9.50
C SER A 5 5.15 4.88 9.66
N PHE A 6 4.45 5.89 9.14
CA PHE A 6 3.00 5.91 9.10
C PHE A 6 2.51 5.09 7.89
N ARG A 7 1.80 4.00 8.16
CA ARG A 7 1.34 3.05 7.13
C ARG A 7 -0.10 3.30 6.77
N VAL A 8 -0.32 3.54 5.48
CA VAL A 8 -1.63 3.85 4.92
C VAL A 8 -2.01 2.76 3.93
N LEU A 9 -3.20 2.19 4.08
CA LEU A 9 -3.84 1.40 3.06
C LEU A 9 -4.81 2.30 2.27
N ILE A 10 -4.65 2.37 0.95
CA ILE A 10 -5.62 2.98 0.03
C ILE A 10 -6.45 1.86 -0.60
N LEU A 11 -7.76 1.87 -0.35
CA LEU A 11 -8.68 0.87 -0.85
C LEU A 11 -9.90 1.44 -1.56
N GLY A 12 -10.52 0.60 -2.39
CA GLY A 12 -11.69 1.00 -3.17
C GLY A 12 -11.78 0.30 -4.52
N ARG A 13 -12.89 0.57 -5.20
CA ARG A 13 -13.22 -0.05 -6.49
C ARG A 13 -12.17 0.23 -7.56
N ALA A 14 -12.17 -0.58 -8.62
CA ALA A 14 -11.44 -0.27 -9.83
C ALA A 14 -11.82 1.14 -10.33
N ASN A 15 -10.81 1.91 -10.76
CA ASN A 15 -10.96 3.28 -11.27
C ASN A 15 -11.57 4.32 -10.30
N ALA A 16 -11.58 4.03 -8.99
CA ALA A 16 -12.06 4.99 -7.97
C ALA A 16 -11.09 6.15 -7.66
N GLY A 17 -9.95 6.25 -8.36
CA GLY A 17 -8.96 7.32 -8.15
C GLY A 17 -7.91 7.06 -7.06
N LYS A 18 -7.74 5.81 -6.60
CA LYS A 18 -6.77 5.42 -5.56
C LYS A 18 -5.34 5.92 -5.84
N THR A 19 -4.83 5.63 -7.04
CA THR A 19 -3.49 6.08 -7.47
C THR A 19 -3.38 7.59 -7.45
N SER A 20 -4.39 8.31 -7.92
CA SER A 20 -4.38 9.77 -7.94
C SER A 20 -4.31 10.36 -6.54
N ILE A 21 -5.05 9.80 -5.57
CA ILE A 21 -4.98 10.23 -4.16
C ILE A 21 -3.57 9.97 -3.61
N LEU A 22 -3.02 8.78 -3.86
CA LEU A 22 -1.69 8.41 -3.42
C LEU A 22 -0.61 9.36 -3.97
N GLU A 23 -0.68 9.72 -5.25
CA GLU A 23 0.25 10.68 -5.87
C GLU A 23 0.08 12.10 -5.32
N HIS A 24 -1.15 12.54 -5.05
CA HIS A 24 -1.41 13.84 -4.42
C HIS A 24 -0.85 13.90 -2.99
N ILE A 25 -1.02 12.84 -2.20
CA ILE A 25 -0.46 12.77 -0.83
C ILE A 25 1.07 12.72 -0.89
N ALA A 26 1.64 11.98 -1.84
CA ALA A 26 3.08 11.88 -2.01
C ALA A 26 3.70 13.20 -2.52
N GLY A 27 2.99 13.95 -3.36
CA GLY A 27 3.55 15.08 -4.10
C GLY A 27 4.51 14.65 -5.22
N GLU A 28 4.45 13.38 -5.63
CA GLU A 28 5.35 12.75 -6.58
C GLU A 28 4.58 11.64 -7.32
N SER A 29 4.84 11.46 -8.62
CA SER A 29 4.09 10.46 -9.39
C SER A 29 4.51 9.04 -9.04
N ARG A 30 3.58 8.09 -9.20
CA ARG A 30 3.79 6.69 -8.82
C ARG A 30 4.96 6.05 -9.57
N GLU A 31 5.31 6.56 -10.74
CA GLU A 31 6.47 6.12 -11.52
C GLU A 31 7.81 6.35 -10.82
N ALA A 32 7.91 7.35 -9.94
CA ALA A 32 9.11 7.63 -9.18
C ALA A 32 9.15 6.89 -7.82
N ALA A 33 8.08 6.17 -7.48
CA ALA A 33 7.99 5.42 -6.24
C ALA A 33 9.02 4.28 -6.19
N LEU A 34 9.55 4.04 -4.99
CA LEU A 34 10.34 2.86 -4.67
C LEU A 34 9.40 1.81 -4.07
N VAL A 35 9.33 0.64 -4.71
CA VAL A 35 8.47 -0.46 -4.28
C VAL A 35 9.30 -1.54 -3.61
N TYR A 36 8.95 -1.90 -2.38
CA TYR A 36 9.65 -2.93 -1.62
C TYR A 36 8.74 -4.11 -1.29
N ARG A 37 9.30 -5.31 -1.25
CA ARG A 37 8.67 -6.51 -0.69
C ARG A 37 9.65 -7.20 0.25
N ASP A 38 9.23 -7.43 1.49
CA ASP A 38 10.06 -8.02 2.54
C ASP A 38 11.43 -7.34 2.70
N GLY A 39 11.46 -6.02 2.52
CA GLY A 39 12.67 -5.19 2.61
C GLY A 39 13.56 -5.19 1.36
N LYS A 40 13.21 -5.92 0.32
CA LYS A 40 13.92 -5.93 -0.97
C LYS A 40 13.28 -4.94 -1.94
N LEU A 41 14.08 -4.08 -2.56
CA LEU A 41 13.64 -3.20 -3.63
C LEU A 41 13.31 -4.04 -4.87
N LEU A 42 12.10 -3.83 -5.42
CA LEU A 42 11.64 -4.49 -6.63
C LEU A 42 12.02 -3.67 -7.86
N SER A 43 12.28 -4.37 -8.97
CA SER A 43 12.33 -3.71 -10.28
C SER A 43 10.95 -3.20 -10.65
N PRO A 44 10.82 -2.02 -11.29
CA PRO A 44 9.54 -1.46 -11.66
C PRO A 44 8.81 -2.40 -12.62
N ASN A 45 7.83 -3.14 -12.12
CA ASN A 45 6.96 -3.98 -12.93
C ASN A 45 5.58 -3.32 -12.94
N ARG A 46 5.17 -2.84 -14.12
CA ARG A 46 3.91 -2.08 -14.27
C ARG A 46 2.76 -3.06 -14.44
N GLY A 47 1.74 -2.95 -13.59
CA GLY A 47 0.44 -3.63 -13.76
C GLY A 47 0.07 -4.69 -12.71
N GLU A 48 1.03 -5.15 -11.90
CA GLU A 48 0.73 -6.09 -10.82
C GLU A 48 0.61 -5.33 -9.50
N HIS A 49 -0.62 -5.14 -9.02
CA HIS A 49 -0.89 -4.57 -7.71
C HIS A 49 -0.88 -5.69 -6.67
N ASP A 50 0.12 -5.69 -5.78
CA ASP A 50 0.14 -6.55 -4.60
C ASP A 50 0.08 -5.68 -3.34
N ILE A 51 -0.97 -5.86 -2.55
CA ILE A 51 -1.22 -5.10 -1.32
C ILE A 51 -0.09 -5.27 -0.28
N ASN A 52 0.73 -6.32 -0.38
CA ASN A 52 1.86 -6.55 0.52
C ASN A 52 3.10 -5.71 0.18
N GLU A 53 3.13 -5.12 -1.00
CA GLU A 53 4.22 -4.23 -1.40
C GLU A 53 4.16 -2.91 -0.65
N GLU A 54 5.31 -2.43 -0.24
CA GLU A 54 5.49 -1.13 0.39
C GLU A 54 5.87 -0.11 -0.67
N ILE A 55 4.96 0.81 -0.97
CA ILE A 55 5.18 1.92 -1.88
C ILE A 55 5.71 3.09 -1.06
N ARG A 56 6.90 3.57 -1.43
CA ARG A 56 7.59 4.66 -0.72
C ARG A 56 8.00 5.74 -1.70
N PHE A 57 7.87 6.98 -1.26
CA PHE A 57 8.24 8.16 -2.04
C PHE A 57 9.39 8.89 -1.36
N ARG A 58 10.31 9.45 -2.15
CA ARG A 58 11.43 10.24 -1.60
C ARG A 58 10.94 11.59 -1.10
N SER A 59 9.92 12.13 -1.76
CA SER A 59 9.17 13.33 -1.37
C SER A 59 8.40 13.17 -0.04
N CYS A 60 8.07 11.93 0.36
CA CYS A 60 7.25 11.64 1.54
C CYS A 60 7.85 10.50 2.40
N PRO A 61 9.04 10.68 3.01
CA PRO A 61 9.85 9.61 3.60
C PRO A 61 9.29 9.01 4.90
N GLY A 62 8.33 9.68 5.55
CA GLY A 62 7.67 9.19 6.76
C GLY A 62 6.55 8.19 6.52
N PHE A 63 6.14 8.01 5.25
CA PHE A 63 4.98 7.22 4.88
C PHE A 63 5.36 5.92 4.17
N VAL A 64 4.53 4.91 4.39
CA VAL A 64 4.51 3.68 3.60
C VAL A 64 3.09 3.44 3.14
N PHE A 65 2.90 3.40 1.83
CA PHE A 65 1.60 3.18 1.23
C PHE A 65 1.46 1.71 0.80
N HIS A 66 0.25 1.20 0.98
CA HIS A 66 -0.24 -0.05 0.43
C HIS A 66 -1.44 0.29 -0.44
N ASP A 67 -1.43 -0.16 -1.69
CA ASP A 67 -2.51 0.09 -2.66
C ASP A 67 -3.20 -1.23 -2.97
N SER A 68 -4.49 -1.33 -2.68
CA SER A 68 -5.27 -2.53 -3.02
C SER A 68 -5.53 -2.61 -4.52
N ARG A 69 -5.73 -3.82 -5.04
CA ARG A 69 -6.35 -3.98 -6.36
C ARG A 69 -7.78 -3.42 -6.34
N GLY A 70 -8.24 -2.94 -7.49
CA GLY A 70 -9.60 -2.44 -7.64
C GLY A 70 -10.63 -3.53 -7.35
N LEU A 71 -11.44 -3.32 -6.30
CA LEU A 71 -12.53 -4.25 -5.98
C LEU A 71 -13.63 -4.20 -7.06
N GLU A 72 -14.00 -5.34 -7.59
CA GLU A 72 -15.09 -5.52 -8.56
C GLU A 72 -16.18 -6.46 -8.03
N ALA A 73 -17.40 -6.31 -8.56
CA ALA A 73 -18.52 -7.14 -8.12
C ALA A 73 -18.30 -8.59 -8.58
N GLY A 74 -18.33 -9.52 -7.63
CA GLY A 74 -18.15 -10.95 -7.90
C GLY A 74 -16.73 -11.49 -7.69
N ASP A 75 -15.75 -10.62 -7.44
CA ASP A 75 -14.39 -11.06 -7.10
C ASP A 75 -14.23 -11.29 -5.59
N SER A 76 -14.55 -12.51 -5.15
CA SER A 76 -14.37 -12.92 -3.75
C SER A 76 -12.90 -13.02 -3.34
N ASN A 77 -11.98 -13.16 -4.29
CA ASN A 77 -10.57 -13.37 -4.00
C ASN A 77 -9.89 -12.05 -3.60
N ASP A 78 -10.25 -10.95 -4.26
CA ASP A 78 -9.76 -9.61 -3.90
C ASP A 78 -10.23 -9.20 -2.50
N LEU A 79 -11.49 -9.46 -2.15
CA LEU A 79 -12.03 -9.20 -0.80
C LEU A 79 -11.34 -10.04 0.27
N LYS A 80 -11.09 -11.32 -0.01
CA LYS A 80 -10.36 -12.21 0.91
C LYS A 80 -8.93 -11.71 1.13
N THR A 81 -8.22 -11.38 0.06
CA THR A 81 -6.85 -10.86 0.11
C THR A 81 -6.77 -9.58 0.94
N LEU A 82 -7.72 -8.66 0.74
CA LEU A 82 -7.84 -7.43 1.53
C LEU A 82 -8.05 -7.73 3.02
N TYR A 83 -8.97 -8.64 3.35
CA TYR A 83 -9.28 -8.99 4.73
C TYR A 83 -8.07 -9.63 5.44
N GLU A 84 -7.41 -10.58 4.78
CA GLU A 84 -6.20 -11.24 5.30
C GLU A 84 -5.07 -10.23 5.54
N PHE A 85 -4.89 -9.29 4.62
CA PHE A 85 -3.91 -8.21 4.79
C PHE A 85 -4.23 -7.33 6.01
N VAL A 86 -5.46 -6.82 6.12
CA VAL A 86 -5.85 -5.95 7.25
C VAL A 86 -5.73 -6.69 8.58
N GLN A 87 -6.17 -7.95 8.65
CA GLN A 87 -6.04 -8.78 9.85
C GLN A 87 -4.58 -9.04 10.22
N GLY A 88 -3.73 -9.40 9.25
CA GLY A 88 -2.30 -9.64 9.50
C GLY A 88 -1.58 -8.39 9.99
N ARG A 89 -1.96 -7.20 9.49
CA ARG A 89 -1.39 -5.93 9.92
C ARG A 89 -1.95 -5.43 11.25
N SER A 90 -3.12 -5.88 11.67
CA SER A 90 -3.74 -5.52 12.96
C SER A 90 -3.27 -6.41 14.11
N THR A 91 -2.98 -7.69 13.83
CA THR A 91 -2.66 -8.71 14.86
C THR A 91 -1.16 -8.97 15.07
N GLY A 92 -0.29 -8.51 14.15
CA GLY A 92 1.14 -8.82 14.14
C GLY A 92 2.00 -8.24 15.27
N GLY A 93 1.42 -7.47 16.22
CA GLY A 93 2.05 -6.99 17.46
C GLY A 93 3.22 -6.00 17.32
N LYS A 94 3.79 -5.83 16.12
CA LYS A 94 4.91 -4.92 15.86
C LYS A 94 4.40 -3.62 15.26
N LEU A 95 4.51 -2.52 16.01
CA LEU A 95 4.14 -1.16 15.55
C LEU A 95 4.70 -0.82 14.16
N LYS A 96 5.94 -1.26 13.86
CA LYS A 96 6.60 -0.99 12.57
C LYS A 96 5.87 -1.58 11.34
N THR A 97 4.99 -2.56 11.54
CA THR A 97 4.25 -3.23 10.46
C THR A 97 2.74 -2.97 10.52
N GLN A 98 2.26 -2.26 11.54
CA GLN A 98 0.84 -2.03 11.76
C GLN A 98 0.28 -0.98 10.80
N LEU A 99 -0.96 -1.15 10.33
CA LEU A 99 -1.69 -0.10 9.61
C LEU A 99 -2.09 1.01 10.57
N HIS A 100 -1.86 2.25 10.17
CA HIS A 100 -2.21 3.43 10.96
C HIS A 100 -3.45 4.14 10.40
N MET A 101 -3.69 3.99 9.09
CA MET A 101 -4.85 4.54 8.41
C MET A 101 -5.31 3.60 7.30
N ILE A 102 -6.62 3.54 7.11
CA ILE A 102 -7.27 2.95 5.95
C ILE A 102 -8.12 4.05 5.32
N TRP A 103 -7.92 4.29 4.04
CA TRP A 103 -8.68 5.25 3.22
C TRP A 103 -9.39 4.52 2.11
#